data_AF-A0A0V8IHE5-F1
#
_entry.id   AF-A0A0V8IHE5-F1
#
_cell.length_a   1.000
_cell.length_b   1.000
_cell.length_c   1.000
_cell.angle_alpha   90.00
_cell.angle_beta   90.00
_cell.angle_gamma   90.00
#
_symmetry.space_group_name_H-M   'P 1'
#
loop_
_entity.id
_entity.type
_entity.pdbx_description
1 polymer ?
#
loop_
_entity_poly.entity_id
_entity_poly.type
_entity_poly.pdbx_seq_one_letter_code
_entity_poly.pdbx_strand_id
1 'polypeptide(L)' 'MPAHPDLAAGPIVRFAEVGGRGNVIVPTGCGLGGRVHPQIASAKLEALAEGARRAKKRLW' A
#
# COMPACT_ATOMS: atom_id res chain seq x y z
N MET A 1 1.04 -8.28 -5.76
CA MET A 1 1.03 -6.88 -5.29
C MET A 1 1.35 -5.97 -6.46
N PRO A 2 0.40 -5.15 -6.91
CA PRO A 2 0.59 -4.32 -8.09
C PRO A 2 1.56 -3.18 -7.81
N ALA A 3 2.43 -2.88 -8.78
CA ALA A 3 3.40 -1.78 -8.71
C ALA A 3 2.76 -0.40 -8.98
N HIS A 4 1.46 -0.35 -9.31
CA HIS A 4 0.77 0.91 -9.58
C HIS A 4 0.12 1.47 -8.31
N PRO A 5 0.36 2.74 -7.93
CA PRO A 5 -0.18 3.31 -6.70
C PRO A 5 -1.71 3.28 -6.58
N ASP A 6 -2.45 3.43 -7.69
CA ASP A 6 -3.92 3.38 -7.65
C ASP A 6 -4.46 2.01 -7.26
N LEU A 7 -3.74 0.95 -7.64
CA LEU A 7 -4.10 -0.41 -7.26
C LEU A 7 -3.79 -0.68 -5.77
N ALA A 8 -2.83 0.04 -5.18
CA ALA A 8 -2.58 0.01 -3.75
C ALA A 8 -3.62 0.84 -2.96
N ALA A 9 -4.07 1.98 -3.48
CA ALA A 9 -4.99 2.87 -2.78
C ALA A 9 -6.39 2.27 -2.55
N GLY A 10 -6.92 1.54 -3.54
CA GLY A 10 -8.28 0.97 -3.46
C GLY A 10 -8.54 0.07 -2.24
N PRO A 11 -7.70 -0.97 -2.01
CA PRO A 11 -7.81 -1.79 -0.81
C PRO A 11 -7.71 -1.00 0.50
N ILE A 12 -6.82 -0.01 0.59
CA ILE A 12 -6.63 0.80 1.80
C ILE A 12 -7.91 1.55 2.16
N VAL A 13 -8.57 2.16 1.18
CA VAL A 13 -9.87 2.83 1.37
C VAL A 13 -10.92 1.83 1.87
N ARG A 14 -11.06 0.68 1.21
CA ARG A 14 -12.04 -0.34 1.64
C ARG A 14 -11.82 -0.83 3.06
N PHE A 15 -10.56 -1.08 3.45
CA PHE A 15 -10.26 -1.48 4.83
C PHE A 15 -10.53 -0.36 5.83
N ALA A 16 -10.28 0.90 5.46
CA ALA A 16 -10.55 2.05 6.31
C ALA A 16 -12.04 2.35 6.46
N GLU A 17 -12.85 2.10 5.44
CA GLU A 17 -14.32 2.23 5.48
C GLU A 17 -14.95 1.23 6.47
N VAL A 18 -14.39 0.03 6.56
CA VAL A 18 -14.90 -1.02 7.46
C VAL A 18 -14.29 -0.94 8.86
N GLY A 19 -12.97 -0.80 8.95
CA GLY A 19 -12.22 -0.88 10.21
C GLY A 19 -11.95 0.47 10.89
N GLY A 20 -12.29 1.58 10.23
CA GLY A 20 -12.00 2.93 10.66
C GLY A 20 -10.69 3.46 10.09
N ARG A 21 -10.72 4.69 9.57
CA ARG A 21 -9.57 5.37 8.91
C ARG A 21 -8.30 5.47 9.74
N GLY A 22 -8.39 5.47 11.07
CA GLY A 22 -7.23 5.50 11.98
C GLY A 22 -6.68 4.12 12.36
N ASN A 23 -7.29 3.03 11.89
CA ASN A 23 -7.04 1.67 12.35
C ASN A 23 -6.55 0.74 11.22
N VAL A 24 -5.88 1.31 10.21
CA VAL A 24 -5.39 0.56 9.04
C VAL A 24 -3.87 0.69 8.93
N ILE A 25 -3.19 -0.45 8.92
CA ILE A 25 -1.76 -0.58 8.61
C ILE A 25 -1.61 -1.40 7.34
N VAL A 26 -0.74 -0.96 6.43
CA VAL A 26 -0.59 -1.58 5.11
C VAL A 26 0.85 -2.05 4.92
N PRO A 27 1.15 -3.32 5.25
CA PRO A 27 2.48 -3.89 5.07
C PRO A 27 2.66 -4.52 3.68
N THR A 28 3.88 -4.94 3.39
CA THR A 28 4.11 -5.95 2.34
C THR A 28 3.57 -7.29 2.83
N GLY A 29 2.71 -7.96 2.04
CA GLY A 29 2.05 -9.21 2.47
C GLY A 29 3.00 -10.35 2.86
N CYS A 30 4.22 -10.40 2.29
CA CYS A 30 5.30 -11.28 2.71
C CYS A 30 6.62 -10.52 2.75
N GLY A 31 7.63 -11.07 3.44
CA GLY A 31 8.96 -10.44 3.53
C GLY A 31 9.66 -10.32 2.16
N LEU A 32 10.38 -9.22 1.96
CA LEU A 32 11.08 -8.92 0.70
C LEU A 32 12.44 -9.65 0.53
N GLY A 33 12.95 -10.30 1.58
CA GLY A 33 14.28 -10.91 1.60
C GLY A 33 14.45 -12.07 0.60
N GLY A 34 15.53 -12.02 -0.20
CA GLY A 34 16.01 -13.10 -1.09
C GLY A 34 15.11 -13.48 -2.26
N ARG A 35 13.89 -12.95 -2.33
CA ARG A 35 12.84 -13.35 -3.29
C ARG A 35 12.48 -12.27 -4.31
N VAL A 36 13.02 -11.07 -4.14
CA VAL A 36 12.74 -9.90 -4.99
C VAL A 36 14.04 -9.15 -5.24
N HIS A 37 14.28 -8.77 -6.51
CA HIS A 37 15.42 -7.93 -6.87
C HIS A 37 15.33 -6.57 -6.15
N PRO A 38 16.42 -6.02 -5.59
CA PRO A 38 16.38 -4.82 -4.74
C PRO A 38 15.65 -3.63 -5.36
N GLN A 39 15.84 -3.36 -6.65
CA GLN A 39 15.14 -2.26 -7.33
C GLN A 39 13.62 -2.47 -7.41
N ILE A 40 13.18 -3.73 -7.60
CA ILE A 40 11.76 -4.07 -7.61
C ILE A 40 11.18 -3.92 -6.20
N ALA A 41 11.95 -4.28 -5.16
CA ALA A 41 11.55 -4.08 -3.78
C ALA A 41 11.35 -2.59 -3.46
N SER A 42 12.30 -1.72 -3.86
CA SER A 42 12.17 -0.26 -3.69
C SER A 42 10.94 0.28 -4.41
N ALA A 43 10.78 -0.04 -5.71
CA ALA A 43 9.64 0.42 -6.50
C ALA A 43 8.28 0.00 -5.91
N LYS A 44 8.21 -1.21 -5.34
CA LYS A 44 6.99 -1.68 -4.65
C LYS A 44 6.70 -0.88 -3.38
N LEU A 45 7.71 -0.56 -2.59
CA LEU A 45 7.55 0.23 -1.38
C LEU A 45 7.14 1.66 -1.70
N GLU A 46 7.72 2.27 -2.73
CA GLU A 46 7.36 3.60 -3.23
C GLU A 46 5.90 3.64 -3.71
N ALA A 47 5.49 2.63 -4.51
CA ALA A 47 4.11 2.51 -4.96
C ALA A 47 3.12 2.33 -3.81
N LEU A 48 3.49 1.56 -2.77
CA LEU A 48 2.69 1.38 -1.57
C LEU A 48 2.53 2.69 -0.79
N ALA A 49 3.62 3.44 -0.62
CA ALA A 49 3.62 4.73 0.07
C ALA A 49 2.79 5.79 -0.68
N GLU A 50 2.88 5.83 -2.01
CA GLU A 50 2.03 6.69 -2.83
C GLU A 50 0.56 6.26 -2.80
N GLY A 51 0.28 4.96 -2.84
CA GLY A 51 -1.08 4.42 -2.68
C GLY A 51 -1.70 4.82 -1.34
N ALA A 52 -0.93 4.74 -0.25
CA ALA A 52 -1.36 5.19 1.07
C ALA A 52 -1.63 6.70 1.12
N ARG A 53 -0.78 7.54 0.50
CA ARG A 53 -1.02 8.98 0.38
C ARG A 53 -2.31 9.29 -0.39
N ARG A 54 -2.58 8.58 -1.49
CA ARG A 54 -3.82 8.74 -2.28
C ARG A 54 -5.05 8.29 -1.49
N ALA A 55 -4.97 7.17 -0.78
CA ALA A 55 -6.04 6.72 0.11
C ALA A 55 -6.33 7.74 1.21
N LYS A 56 -5.28 8.34 1.80
CA LYS A 56 -5.42 9.42 2.79
C LYS A 56 -6.20 10.61 2.22
N LYS A 57 -5.88 11.08 1.02
CA LYS A 57 -6.65 12.17 0.37
C LYS A 57 -8.13 11.84 0.11
N ARG A 58 -8.53 10.57 0.13
CA ARG A 58 -9.91 10.13 -0.08
C ARG A 58 -10.70 9.97 1.22
N LEU A 59 -10.02 9.74 2.34
CA LEU A 59 -10.63 9.41 3.64
C LEU A 59 -10.68 10.61 4.61
N TRP A 60 -9.97 11.69 4.29
CA TRP A 60 -9.88 12.95 5.02
C TRP A 60 -9.91 14.11 4.04
#